data_AF-A0A6A3HR22-F1
#
_entry.id   AF-A0A6A3HR22-F1
#
_cell.length_a   1.000
_cell.length_b   1.000
_cell.length_c   1.000
_cell.angle_alpha   90.00
_cell.angle_beta   90.00
_cell.angle_gamma   90.00
#
_symmetry.space_group_name_H-M   'P 1'
#
loop_
_entity.id
_entity.type
_entity.pdbx_description
1 polymer ?
#
loop_
_entity_poly.entity_id
_entity_poly.type
_entity_poly.pdbx_seq_one_letter_code
_entity_poly.pdbx_strand_id
1 'polypeptide(L)'
;MNYQGYQFHLKRKVVNRAGLQTEYMSCAQRTNGCPARLIVKTGAPVVVKNDHTCRPPGQASNRRARRDERNARESKPRRFGPCSRKSVGADLKEKYLDRPFKVLSRQQGIKHVERVRAVVNGGDFFRAIETKPHCFLWEMDERFFLLFNSTFVSKNVLQRICGFAHPELIPILRQPGLALYIDGTFRVCPRPFKQIVIVMAYDTSLDVYVPVVYVLATARCEKTYCALHLFCHQ
;
A
#
# COMPACT_ATOMS: atom_id res chain seq x y z
N MET A 1 -0.04 8.34 34.14
CA MET A 1 -1.32 9.05 33.92
C MET A 1 -2.20 8.22 33.01
N ASN A 2 -3.49 8.12 33.32
CA ASN A 2 -4.48 7.52 32.44
C ASN A 2 -5.19 8.64 31.67
N TYR A 3 -5.24 8.53 30.35
CA TYR A 3 -5.91 9.50 29.49
C TYR A 3 -6.60 8.75 28.34
N GLN A 4 -7.90 8.99 28.17
CA GLN A 4 -8.74 8.33 27.15
C GLN A 4 -8.64 6.78 27.16
N GLY A 5 -8.55 6.18 28.35
CA GLY A 5 -8.44 4.72 28.51
C GLY A 5 -7.06 4.13 28.25
N TYR A 6 -6.04 4.95 27.92
CA TYR A 6 -4.67 4.51 27.74
C TYR A 6 -3.77 4.97 28.89
N GLN A 7 -2.82 4.09 29.25
CA GLN A 7 -1.82 4.38 30.27
C GLN A 7 -0.58 5.03 29.64
N PHE A 8 -0.12 6.13 30.23
CA PHE A 8 1.08 6.87 29.82
C PHE A 8 2.09 6.97 30.96
N HIS A 9 3.37 6.83 30.62
CA HIS A 9 4.50 7.07 31.51
C HIS A 9 5.12 8.43 31.22
N LEU A 10 5.43 9.17 32.28
CA LEU A 10 6.18 10.42 32.19
C LEU A 10 7.59 10.11 31.66
N LYS A 11 8.02 10.89 30.66
CA LYS A 11 9.39 10.79 30.11
C LYS A 11 10.23 12.00 30.43
N ARG A 12 9.64 13.17 30.44
CA ARG A 12 10.36 14.41 30.72
C ARG A 12 9.41 15.44 31.30
N LYS A 13 9.89 16.18 32.30
CA LYS A 13 9.21 17.35 32.85
C LYS A 13 10.11 18.57 32.63
N VAL A 14 9.55 19.64 32.10
CA VAL A 14 10.26 20.89 31.82
C VAL A 14 9.50 22.02 32.48
N VAL A 15 10.19 22.84 33.26
CA VAL A 15 9.62 24.05 33.87
C VAL A 15 10.18 25.25 33.13
N ASN A 16 9.33 26.17 32.68
CA ASN A 16 9.80 27.40 32.04
C ASN A 16 10.17 28.46 33.09
N ARG A 17 10.77 29.58 32.66
CA ARG A 17 11.15 30.70 33.54
C ARG A 17 9.96 31.34 34.26
N ALA A 18 8.74 31.17 33.75
CA ALA A 18 7.50 31.65 34.36
C ALA A 18 6.85 30.63 35.32
N GLY A 19 7.55 29.55 35.67
CA GLY A 19 7.07 28.52 36.60
C GLY A 19 6.03 27.53 36.03
N LEU A 20 5.66 27.66 34.75
CA LEU A 20 4.72 26.76 34.08
C LEU A 20 5.40 25.45 33.71
N GLN A 21 4.73 24.33 34.01
CA GLN A 21 5.28 23.00 33.81
C GLN A 21 4.74 22.37 32.52
N THR A 22 5.62 21.72 31.77
CA THR A 22 5.29 20.89 30.61
C THR A 22 5.78 19.47 30.83
N GLU A 23 4.86 18.52 30.84
CA GLU A 23 5.11 17.10 31.01
C GLU A 23 4.94 16.37 29.67
N TYR A 24 6.02 15.77 29.21
CA TYR A 24 6.06 14.93 28.02
C TYR A 24 5.94 13.47 28.45
N MET A 25 4.88 12.81 27.99
CA MET A 25 4.56 11.44 28.33
C MET A 25 4.52 10.57 27.08
N SER A 26 4.79 9.29 27.25
CA SER A 26 4.67 8.28 26.19
C SER A 26 3.78 7.14 26.62
N CYS A 27 3.10 6.51 25.67
CA CYS A 27 2.28 5.33 25.95
C CYS A 27 3.07 4.24 26.68
N ALA A 28 2.42 3.54 27.61
CA ALA A 28 3.00 2.41 28.33
C ALA A 28 3.49 1.29 27.40
N GLN A 29 2.79 1.09 26.27
CA GLN A 29 3.13 0.09 25.26
C GLN A 29 4.16 0.59 24.23
N ARG A 30 4.95 1.62 24.56
CA ARG A 30 5.97 2.16 23.65
C ARG A 30 7.08 1.15 23.34
N THR A 31 7.45 0.32 24.30
CA THR A 31 8.42 -0.79 24.11
C THR A 31 7.91 -1.80 23.08
N ASN A 32 6.59 -1.97 22.99
CA ASN A 32 5.90 -2.80 21.99
C ASN A 32 5.58 -2.04 20.69
N GLY A 33 6.24 -0.91 20.44
CA GLY A 33 6.17 -0.16 19.18
C GLY A 33 5.05 0.89 19.08
N CYS A 34 4.34 1.21 20.16
CA CYS A 34 3.30 2.25 20.12
C CYS A 34 3.88 3.67 20.02
N PRO A 35 3.54 4.47 18.98
CA PRO A 35 4.14 5.78 18.76
C PRO A 35 3.44 6.94 19.52
N ALA A 36 2.33 6.66 20.20
CA ALA A 36 1.50 7.66 20.87
C ALA A 36 2.21 8.38 22.03
N ARG A 37 2.03 9.70 22.07
CA ARG A 37 2.63 10.63 23.05
C ARG A 37 1.59 11.62 23.56
N LEU A 38 1.81 12.08 24.78
CA LEU A 38 0.97 13.08 25.44
C LEU A 38 1.84 14.26 25.88
N ILE A 39 1.35 15.47 25.69
CA ILE A 39 1.99 16.69 26.21
C ILE A 39 0.98 17.40 27.09
N VAL A 40 1.29 17.46 28.39
CA VAL A 40 0.46 18.12 29.39
C VAL A 40 1.15 19.42 29.78
N LYS A 41 0.48 20.56 29.63
CA LYS A 41 0.99 21.88 30.01
C LYS A 41 0.12 22.46 31.12
N THR A 42 0.72 23.06 32.15
CA THR A 42 -0.02 23.76 33.20
C THR A 42 -0.89 24.86 32.59
N GLY A 43 -2.21 24.80 32.82
CA GLY A 43 -3.16 25.80 32.34
C GLY A 43 -3.54 25.72 30.86
N ALA A 44 -3.12 24.68 30.12
CA ALA A 44 -3.47 24.51 28.71
C ALA A 44 -4.08 23.12 28.45
N PRO A 45 -4.87 22.95 27.37
CA PRO A 45 -5.44 21.65 27.03
C PRO A 45 -4.34 20.62 26.72
N VAL A 46 -4.62 19.36 27.08
CA VAL A 46 -3.72 18.24 26.84
C VAL A 46 -3.61 17.97 25.34
N VAL A 47 -2.38 17.89 24.83
CA VAL A 47 -2.12 17.66 23.41
C VAL A 47 -1.71 16.20 23.19
N VAL A 48 -2.50 15.49 22.38
CA VAL A 48 -2.17 14.13 21.92
C VAL A 48 -1.32 14.23 20.66
N LYS A 49 -0.20 13.50 20.62
CA LYS A 49 0.65 13.37 19.44
C LYS A 49 0.71 11.90 19.00
N ASN A 50 0.37 11.65 17.74
CA ASN A 50 0.28 10.35 17.09
C ASN A 50 -0.83 9.45 17.65
N ASP A 51 -1.42 8.63 16.78
CA ASP A 51 -2.44 7.66 17.14
C ASP A 51 -1.84 6.43 17.85
N HIS A 52 -2.65 5.78 18.68
CA HIS A 52 -2.29 4.52 19.31
C HIS A 52 -2.34 3.36 18.31
N THR A 53 -1.30 2.54 18.29
CA THR A 53 -1.32 1.22 17.65
C THR A 53 -1.57 0.09 18.65
N CYS A 54 -1.57 0.41 19.95
CA CYS A 54 -1.86 -0.53 21.03
C CYS A 54 -3.34 -0.51 21.44
N ARG A 55 -3.80 -1.59 22.07
CA ARG A 55 -5.15 -1.70 22.62
C ARG A 55 -5.21 -1.15 24.06
N PRO A 56 -6.31 -0.51 24.50
CA PRO A 56 -6.45 -0.06 25.88
C PRO A 56 -6.36 -1.25 26.86
N PRO A 57 -5.62 -1.13 27.97
CA PRO A 57 -5.64 -2.13 29.03
C PRO A 57 -7.06 -2.22 29.61
N GLY A 58 -7.73 -3.37 29.43
CA GLY A 58 -9.09 -3.61 29.92
C GLY A 58 -10.07 -4.15 28.87
N GLN A 59 -9.76 -4.07 27.57
CA GLN A 59 -10.55 -4.81 26.58
C GLN A 59 -10.03 -6.24 26.45
N ALA A 60 -10.79 -7.19 27.03
CA ALA A 60 -10.56 -8.62 26.89
C ALA A 60 -10.17 -8.98 25.45
N SER A 61 -9.10 -9.76 25.30
CA SER A 61 -8.75 -10.34 24.01
C SER A 61 -9.92 -11.23 23.56
N ASN A 62 -10.65 -10.83 22.52
CA ASN A 62 -11.51 -11.77 21.81
C ASN A 62 -10.59 -12.78 21.13
N ARG A 63 -10.14 -13.80 21.90
CA ARG A 63 -9.37 -14.94 21.37
C ARG A 63 -10.15 -15.64 20.25
N ARG A 64 -11.49 -15.58 20.30
CA ARG A 64 -12.38 -15.97 19.20
C ARG A 64 -12.14 -15.17 17.92
N ALA A 65 -12.09 -13.84 17.98
CA ALA A 65 -11.89 -13.01 16.78
C ALA A 65 -10.53 -13.26 16.10
N ARG A 66 -9.45 -13.49 16.86
CA ARG A 66 -8.13 -13.82 16.27
C ARG A 66 -8.08 -15.23 15.67
N ARG A 67 -8.79 -16.20 16.28
CA ARG A 67 -8.93 -17.55 15.72
C ARG A 67 -9.80 -17.54 14.47
N ASP A 68 -10.86 -16.74 14.47
CA ASP A 68 -11.75 -16.54 13.32
C ASP A 68 -11.04 -15.81 12.17
N GLU A 69 -10.20 -14.80 12.45
CA GLU A 69 -9.37 -14.12 11.44
C GLU A 69 -8.29 -15.03 10.85
N ARG A 70 -7.66 -15.88 11.68
CA ARG A 70 -6.71 -16.89 11.19
C ARG A 70 -7.40 -17.94 10.32
N ASN A 71 -8.52 -18.48 10.78
CA ASN A 71 -9.34 -19.42 10.02
C ASN A 71 -9.94 -18.80 8.75
N ALA A 72 -10.23 -17.48 8.75
CA ALA A 72 -10.70 -16.75 7.56
C ALA A 72 -9.58 -16.47 6.54
N ARG A 73 -8.32 -16.39 6.98
CA ARG A 73 -7.14 -16.30 6.10
C ARG A 73 -6.72 -17.65 5.52
N GLU A 74 -6.89 -18.72 6.29
CA GLU A 74 -6.55 -20.09 5.88
C GLU A 74 -7.68 -20.79 5.10
N SER A 75 -8.91 -20.24 5.11
CA SER A 75 -10.01 -20.79 4.31
C SER A 75 -9.91 -20.33 2.85
N LYS A 76 -9.96 -21.30 1.93
CA LYS A 76 -10.18 -21.03 0.50
C LYS A 76 -11.40 -20.11 0.34
N PRO A 77 -11.38 -19.16 -0.62
CA PRO A 77 -12.49 -18.24 -0.81
C PRO A 77 -13.78 -19.03 -0.99
N ARG A 78 -14.69 -18.94 0.00
CA ARG A 78 -16.02 -19.52 -0.12
C ARG A 78 -16.65 -18.90 -1.36
N ARG A 79 -16.96 -19.73 -2.37
CA ARG A 79 -17.86 -19.32 -3.44
C ARG A 79 -19.18 -18.96 -2.77
N PHE A 80 -19.48 -17.68 -2.65
CA PHE A 80 -20.77 -17.24 -2.20
C PHE A 80 -21.78 -17.72 -3.25
N GLY A 81 -22.58 -18.73 -2.90
CA GLY A 81 -23.78 -19.06 -3.67
C GLY A 81 -24.71 -17.83 -3.71
N PRO A 82 -25.72 -17.82 -4.60
CA PRO A 82 -26.65 -16.71 -4.70
C PRO A 82 -27.42 -16.56 -3.38
N CYS A 83 -26.91 -15.71 -2.49
CA CYS A 83 -27.51 -15.42 -1.20
C CYS A 83 -28.19 -14.06 -1.31
N SER A 84 -29.46 -14.00 -0.91
CA SER A 84 -30.20 -12.75 -0.99
C SER A 84 -29.55 -11.72 -0.08
N ARG A 85 -29.41 -10.48 -0.56
CA ARG A 85 -28.82 -9.38 0.22
C ARG A 85 -29.53 -9.12 1.56
N LYS A 86 -30.78 -9.60 1.70
CA LYS A 86 -31.60 -9.53 2.91
C LYS A 86 -31.12 -10.53 3.98
N SER A 87 -30.76 -11.76 3.61
CA SER A 87 -30.31 -12.78 4.57
C SER A 87 -28.94 -12.43 5.15
N VAL A 88 -27.99 -12.00 4.32
CA VAL A 88 -26.66 -11.58 4.79
C VAL A 88 -26.73 -10.40 5.78
N GLY A 89 -27.67 -9.46 5.54
CA GLY A 89 -27.88 -8.33 6.44
C GLY A 89 -28.49 -8.72 7.78
N ALA A 90 -29.37 -9.73 7.80
CA ALA A 90 -29.96 -10.29 9.02
C ALA A 90 -28.91 -11.06 9.84
N ASP A 91 -28.13 -11.91 9.18
CA ASP A 91 -27.05 -12.68 9.83
C ASP A 91 -25.98 -11.76 10.45
N LEU A 92 -25.63 -10.67 9.75
CA LEU A 92 -24.72 -9.66 10.29
C LEU A 92 -25.33 -8.90 11.48
N LYS A 93 -26.64 -8.68 11.49
CA LYS A 93 -27.33 -8.05 12.63
C LYS A 93 -27.32 -8.95 13.84
N GLU A 94 -27.64 -10.22 13.65
CA GLU A 94 -27.66 -11.23 14.72
C GLU A 94 -26.26 -11.48 15.30
N LYS A 95 -25.22 -11.50 14.47
CA LYS A 95 -23.85 -11.80 14.91
C LYS A 95 -23.12 -10.62 15.56
N TYR A 96 -23.55 -9.39 15.28
CA TYR A 96 -22.88 -8.16 15.74
C TYR A 96 -23.87 -7.17 16.41
N LEU A 97 -24.86 -7.70 17.13
CA LEU A 97 -25.93 -6.98 17.83
C LEU A 97 -25.44 -5.77 18.65
N ASP A 98 -24.26 -5.87 19.25
CA ASP A 98 -23.75 -4.88 20.22
C ASP A 98 -23.00 -3.70 19.55
N ARG A 99 -22.92 -3.65 18.22
CA ARG A 99 -22.18 -2.61 17.50
C ARG A 99 -23.08 -1.89 16.49
N PRO A 100 -23.09 -0.55 16.47
CA PRO A 100 -23.73 0.17 15.38
C PRO A 100 -22.92 -0.07 14.11
N PHE A 101 -23.38 -0.96 13.24
CA PHE A 101 -22.84 -1.11 11.90
C PHE A 101 -23.82 -0.53 10.88
N LYS A 102 -23.31 0.35 10.02
CA LYS A 102 -24.09 0.96 8.95
C LYS A 102 -23.90 0.11 7.69
N VAL A 103 -24.93 -0.67 7.34
CA VAL A 103 -24.95 -1.38 6.06
C VAL A 103 -25.04 -0.34 4.95
N LEU A 104 -24.08 -0.36 4.02
CA LEU A 104 -24.13 0.51 2.85
C LEU A 104 -25.38 0.19 2.02
N SER A 105 -26.12 1.23 1.61
CA SER A 105 -27.19 1.06 0.61
C SER A 105 -26.63 0.47 -0.69
N ARG A 106 -27.50 -0.03 -1.58
CA ARG A 106 -27.04 -0.65 -2.84
C ARG A 106 -26.22 0.34 -3.67
N GLN A 107 -26.70 1.57 -3.80
CA GLN A 107 -25.99 2.63 -4.51
C GLN A 107 -24.68 3.03 -3.82
N GLN A 108 -24.63 3.11 -2.49
CA GLN A 108 -23.39 3.39 -1.77
C GLN A 108 -22.38 2.26 -1.92
N GLY A 109 -22.84 1.00 -1.89
CA GLY A 109 -21.99 -0.17 -2.13
C GLY A 109 -21.44 -0.20 -3.55
N ILE A 110 -22.28 0.07 -4.57
CA ILE A 110 -21.85 0.17 -5.97
C ILE A 110 -20.82 1.30 -6.12
N LYS A 111 -21.14 2.51 -5.65
CA LYS A 111 -20.20 3.66 -5.69
C LYS A 111 -18.90 3.38 -4.93
N HIS A 112 -18.97 2.63 -3.82
CA HIS A 112 -17.78 2.23 -3.08
C HIS A 112 -16.94 1.23 -3.89
N VAL A 113 -17.56 0.22 -4.49
CA VAL A 113 -16.86 -0.74 -5.37
C VAL A 113 -16.28 -0.05 -6.60
N GLU A 114 -17.02 0.84 -7.25
CA GLU A 114 -16.53 1.64 -8.37
C GLU A 114 -15.36 2.52 -7.96
N ARG A 115 -15.45 3.20 -6.81
CA ARG A 115 -14.36 4.01 -6.27
C ARG A 115 -13.14 3.16 -5.91
N VAL A 116 -13.34 2.01 -5.28
CA VAL A 116 -12.25 1.07 -4.96
C VAL A 116 -11.64 0.52 -6.23
N ARG A 117 -12.43 0.14 -7.23
CA ARG A 117 -11.93 -0.28 -8.55
C ARG A 117 -11.18 0.83 -9.25
N ALA A 118 -11.67 2.06 -9.21
CA ALA A 118 -10.97 3.22 -9.74
C ALA A 118 -9.64 3.44 -9.00
N VAL A 119 -9.59 3.31 -7.69
CA VAL A 119 -8.34 3.44 -6.92
C VAL A 119 -7.38 2.27 -7.18
N VAL A 120 -7.89 1.04 -7.23
CA VAL A 120 -7.10 -0.18 -7.40
C VAL A 120 -6.54 -0.29 -8.81
N ASN A 121 -7.38 0.00 -9.80
CA ASN A 121 -7.00 0.02 -11.22
C ASN A 121 -6.37 1.37 -11.62
N GLY A 122 -6.27 2.33 -10.69
CA GLY A 122 -5.59 3.61 -10.85
C GLY A 122 -6.30 4.68 -11.71
N GLY A 123 -7.59 4.51 -11.98
CA GLY A 123 -8.40 5.39 -12.83
C GLY A 123 -8.36 4.96 -14.30
N ASP A 124 -8.89 5.80 -15.19
CA ASP A 124 -8.96 5.46 -16.62
C ASP A 124 -7.58 5.26 -17.25
N PHE A 125 -6.54 5.98 -16.82
CA PHE A 125 -5.23 5.91 -17.46
C PHE A 125 -4.53 4.54 -17.34
N PHE A 126 -4.37 3.98 -16.13
CA PHE A 126 -3.66 2.69 -16.04
C PHE A 126 -4.47 1.51 -16.56
N ARG A 127 -5.79 1.67 -16.67
CA ARG A 127 -6.63 0.71 -17.38
C ARG A 127 -6.51 0.90 -18.89
N ALA A 128 -6.41 2.15 -19.36
CA ALA A 128 -6.25 2.48 -20.77
C ALA A 128 -4.96 1.89 -21.35
N ILE A 129 -3.84 1.94 -20.62
CA ILE A 129 -2.57 1.33 -21.06
C ILE A 129 -2.64 -0.21 -21.18
N GLU A 130 -3.60 -0.86 -20.51
CA GLU A 130 -3.82 -2.32 -20.63
C GLU A 130 -4.74 -2.66 -21.82
N THR A 131 -5.40 -1.66 -22.42
CA THR A 131 -6.36 -1.84 -23.51
C THR A 131 -5.79 -1.45 -24.87
N LYS A 132 -6.33 -2.04 -25.94
CA LYS A 132 -6.01 -1.62 -27.32
C LYS A 132 -6.41 -0.14 -27.53
N PRO A 133 -5.62 0.65 -28.29
CA PRO A 133 -4.34 0.29 -28.91
C PRO A 133 -3.12 0.48 -27.99
N HIS A 134 -3.29 1.03 -26.79
CA HIS A 134 -2.18 1.53 -25.96
C HIS A 134 -1.26 0.47 -25.35
N CYS A 135 -1.70 -0.79 -25.29
CA CYS A 135 -0.86 -1.89 -24.82
C CYS A 135 0.13 -2.39 -25.89
N PHE A 136 -0.02 -1.95 -27.14
CA PHE A 136 0.75 -2.38 -28.29
C PHE A 136 1.93 -1.47 -28.59
N LEU A 137 2.88 -2.01 -29.36
CA LEU A 137 4.07 -1.29 -29.80
C LEU A 137 3.73 -0.15 -30.75
N TRP A 138 2.80 -0.38 -31.66
CA TRP A 138 2.35 0.61 -32.62
C TRP A 138 0.91 0.31 -33.06
N GLU A 139 0.22 1.28 -33.66
CA GLU A 139 -1.15 1.09 -34.16
C GLU A 139 -1.26 -0.06 -35.20
N MET A 140 -0.19 -0.28 -35.96
CA MET A 140 -0.09 -1.35 -36.97
C MET A 140 0.68 -2.59 -36.48
N ASP A 141 1.26 -2.55 -35.27
CA ASP A 141 2.02 -3.65 -34.69
C ASP A 141 1.39 -4.05 -33.35
N GLU A 142 0.52 -5.06 -33.41
CA GLU A 142 -0.21 -5.57 -32.25
C GLU A 142 0.64 -6.37 -31.24
N ARG A 143 1.97 -6.38 -31.38
CA ARG A 143 2.84 -6.96 -30.35
C ARG A 143 2.79 -6.08 -29.10
N PHE A 144 2.71 -6.73 -27.93
CA PHE A 144 2.64 -6.01 -26.66
C PHE A 144 3.93 -5.26 -26.36
N PHE A 145 3.81 -3.95 -26.18
CA PHE A 145 4.88 -3.13 -25.61
C PHE A 145 4.78 -3.06 -24.08
N LEU A 146 3.56 -3.15 -23.54
CA LEU A 146 3.35 -3.31 -22.10
C LEU A 146 3.76 -4.73 -21.68
N LEU A 147 4.85 -4.83 -20.91
CA LEU A 147 5.37 -6.09 -20.39
C LEU A 147 4.64 -6.54 -19.12
N PHE A 148 4.44 -5.60 -18.18
CA PHE A 148 3.70 -5.86 -16.96
C PHE A 148 3.07 -4.59 -16.39
N ASN A 149 1.97 -4.76 -15.67
CA ASN A 149 1.37 -3.72 -14.85
C ASN A 149 0.97 -4.34 -13.51
N SER A 150 1.70 -4.01 -12.45
CA SER A 150 1.56 -4.67 -11.15
C SER A 150 1.39 -3.66 -10.03
N THR A 151 0.60 -4.04 -9.03
CA THR A 151 0.32 -3.22 -7.85
C THR A 151 0.83 -3.86 -6.58
N PHE A 152 1.31 -3.05 -5.65
CA PHE A 152 1.76 -3.50 -4.34
C PHE A 152 1.43 -2.47 -3.26
N VAL A 153 1.32 -2.90 -2.01
CA VAL A 153 1.03 -1.99 -0.89
C VAL A 153 2.32 -1.57 -0.20
N SER A 154 2.53 -0.26 -0.09
CA SER A 154 3.63 0.35 0.66
C SER A 154 3.12 1.49 1.54
N LYS A 155 3.45 1.45 2.83
CA LYS A 155 2.97 2.43 3.84
C LYS A 155 1.45 2.66 3.80
N ASN A 156 0.67 1.58 3.66
CA ASN A 156 -0.79 1.58 3.54
C ASN A 156 -1.36 2.32 2.31
N VAL A 157 -0.51 2.65 1.33
CA VAL A 157 -0.92 3.24 0.05
C VAL A 157 -0.67 2.21 -1.06
N LEU A 158 -1.64 2.06 -1.95
CA LEU A 158 -1.46 1.23 -3.15
C LEU A 158 -0.48 1.93 -4.10
N GLN A 159 0.56 1.21 -4.48
CA GLN A 159 1.58 1.64 -5.42
C GLN A 159 1.52 0.75 -6.66
N ARG A 160 2.10 1.25 -7.75
CA ARG A 160 2.09 0.58 -9.05
C ARG A 160 3.44 0.68 -9.72
N ILE A 161 3.77 -0.37 -10.45
CA ILE A 161 4.87 -0.44 -11.41
C ILE A 161 4.32 -0.88 -12.77
N CYS A 162 4.71 -0.19 -13.82
CA CYS A 162 4.36 -0.52 -15.19
C CYS A 162 5.66 -0.65 -15.99
N GLY A 163 5.93 -1.84 -16.51
CA GLY A 163 7.10 -2.14 -17.33
C GLY A 163 6.74 -2.18 -18.80
N PHE A 164 7.59 -1.59 -19.63
CA PHE A 164 7.46 -1.54 -21.07
C PHE A 164 8.75 -2.00 -21.71
N ALA A 165 8.66 -2.79 -22.77
CA ALA A 165 9.82 -3.30 -23.49
C ALA A 165 9.47 -3.53 -24.94
N HIS A 166 10.42 -3.26 -25.84
CA HIS A 166 10.28 -3.67 -27.22
C HIS A 166 10.40 -5.20 -27.29
N PRO A 167 9.45 -5.94 -27.92
CA PRO A 167 9.46 -7.39 -27.97
C PRO A 167 10.78 -8.01 -28.45
N GLU A 168 11.44 -7.35 -29.40
CA GLU A 168 12.72 -7.80 -29.98
C GLU A 168 13.93 -7.60 -29.06
N LEU A 169 13.82 -6.75 -28.04
CA LEU A 169 14.88 -6.51 -27.07
C LEU A 169 14.77 -7.44 -25.84
N ILE A 170 13.59 -8.00 -25.57
CA ILE A 170 13.37 -8.93 -24.46
C ILE A 170 14.35 -10.13 -24.48
N PRO A 171 14.66 -10.76 -25.63
CA PRO A 171 15.61 -11.87 -25.68
C PRO A 171 17.01 -11.55 -25.15
N ILE A 172 17.45 -10.29 -25.20
CA ILE A 172 18.75 -9.87 -24.66
C ILE A 172 18.84 -10.17 -23.16
N LEU A 173 17.73 -10.01 -22.42
CA LEU A 173 17.67 -10.27 -20.97
C LEU A 173 17.89 -11.73 -20.60
N ARG A 174 17.78 -12.66 -21.55
CA ARG A 174 17.93 -14.10 -21.31
C ARG A 174 19.34 -14.62 -21.58
N GLN A 175 20.26 -13.75 -22.01
CA GLN A 175 21.62 -14.15 -22.33
C GLN A 175 22.40 -14.50 -21.04
N PRO A 176 23.16 -15.61 -21.03
CA PRO A 176 23.97 -15.98 -19.87
C PRO A 176 25.11 -14.98 -19.67
N GLY A 177 25.40 -14.63 -18.41
CA GLY A 177 26.49 -13.70 -18.08
C GLY A 177 26.20 -12.23 -18.42
N LEU A 178 24.93 -11.87 -18.66
CA LEU A 178 24.54 -10.53 -19.03
C LEU A 178 24.88 -9.49 -17.95
N ALA A 179 25.57 -8.42 -18.37
CA ALA A 179 25.74 -7.23 -17.56
C ALA A 179 24.53 -6.31 -17.73
N LEU A 180 23.85 -6.01 -16.61
CA LEU A 180 22.74 -5.08 -16.56
C LEU A 180 23.17 -3.78 -15.89
N TYR A 181 22.76 -2.66 -16.47
CA TYR A 181 22.84 -1.35 -15.86
C TYR A 181 21.43 -0.83 -15.57
N ILE A 182 21.23 -0.27 -14.38
CA ILE A 182 19.94 0.28 -13.96
C ILE A 182 20.10 1.79 -13.75
N ASP A 183 19.45 2.58 -14.61
CA ASP A 183 19.34 4.03 -14.41
C ASP A 183 17.97 4.39 -13.81
N GLY A 184 17.95 5.29 -12.84
CA GLY A 184 16.73 5.81 -12.23
C GLY A 184 16.62 7.30 -12.49
N THR A 185 15.81 7.73 -13.47
CA THR A 185 15.58 9.16 -13.72
C THR A 185 14.33 9.66 -12.99
N PHE A 186 14.50 10.76 -12.25
CA PHE A 186 13.47 11.29 -11.35
C PHE A 186 12.81 12.57 -11.84
N ARG A 187 13.45 13.30 -12.77
CA ARG A 187 13.07 14.68 -13.11
C ARG A 187 11.99 14.76 -14.21
N VAL A 188 11.87 13.75 -15.07
CA VAL A 188 11.03 13.79 -16.29
C VAL A 188 9.99 12.66 -16.29
N CYS A 189 9.39 12.37 -15.13
CA CYS A 189 8.43 11.29 -15.00
C CYS A 189 6.98 11.80 -15.17
N PRO A 190 6.15 11.20 -16.04
CA PRO A 190 4.76 11.62 -16.21
C PRO A 190 3.98 11.37 -14.93
N ARG A 191 3.12 12.32 -14.54
CA ARG A 191 2.20 12.11 -13.41
C ARG A 191 1.21 10.99 -13.77
N PRO A 192 0.85 10.10 -12.82
CA PRO A 192 1.13 10.14 -11.38
C PRO A 192 2.42 9.42 -10.94
N PHE A 193 3.26 8.98 -11.87
CA PHE A 193 4.50 8.28 -11.54
C PHE A 193 5.54 9.25 -10.95
N LYS A 194 6.42 8.69 -10.11
CA LYS A 194 7.45 9.45 -9.38
C LYS A 194 8.86 9.16 -9.86
N GLN A 195 9.06 8.08 -10.60
CA GLN A 195 10.33 7.71 -11.18
C GLN A 195 10.10 6.86 -12.42
N ILE A 196 11.02 6.99 -13.37
CA ILE A 196 11.22 6.00 -14.42
C ILE A 196 12.55 5.30 -14.14
N VAL A 197 12.54 3.97 -14.20
CA VAL A 197 13.73 3.14 -14.08
C VAL A 197 13.97 2.49 -15.43
N ILE A 198 15.17 2.63 -15.97
CA ILE A 198 15.57 2.10 -17.26
C ILE A 198 16.56 0.97 -16.99
N VAL A 199 16.21 -0.24 -17.42
CA VAL A 199 17.11 -1.40 -17.40
C VAL A 199 17.77 -1.48 -18.77
N MET A 200 19.08 -1.29 -18.77
CA MET A 200 19.92 -1.38 -19.95
C MET A 200 20.72 -2.67 -19.89
N ALA A 201 20.82 -3.35 -21.02
CA ALA A 201 21.59 -4.58 -21.17
C ALA A 201 22.77 -4.30 -22.11
N TYR A 202 23.95 -4.81 -21.77
CA TYR A 202 25.11 -4.68 -22.64
C TYR A 202 24.99 -5.66 -23.81
N ASP A 203 24.93 -5.12 -25.03
CA ASP A 203 24.95 -5.90 -26.27
C ASP A 203 26.40 -6.03 -26.76
N THR A 204 26.93 -7.25 -26.68
CA THR A 204 28.31 -7.57 -27.07
C THR A 204 28.55 -7.41 -28.57
N SER A 205 27.51 -7.52 -29.41
CA SER A 205 27.66 -7.39 -30.86
C SER A 205 27.84 -5.93 -31.29
N LEU A 206 27.27 -5.00 -30.52
CA LEU A 206 27.31 -3.56 -30.78
C LEU A 206 28.24 -2.79 -29.84
N ASP A 207 28.84 -3.46 -28.84
CA ASP A 207 29.68 -2.87 -27.80
C ASP A 207 29.01 -1.66 -27.10
N VAL A 208 27.72 -1.79 -26.78
CA VAL A 208 26.93 -0.69 -26.21
C VAL A 208 25.87 -1.19 -25.25
N TYR A 209 25.51 -0.34 -24.28
CA TYR A 209 24.34 -0.56 -23.43
C TYR A 209 23.07 -0.14 -24.17
N VAL A 210 22.17 -1.10 -24.40
CA VAL A 210 20.89 -0.89 -25.04
C VAL A 210 19.80 -0.81 -23.96
N PRO A 211 18.94 0.23 -23.95
CA PRO A 211 17.80 0.27 -23.03
C PRO A 211 16.72 -0.74 -23.45
N VAL A 212 16.52 -1.75 -22.61
CA VAL A 212 15.62 -2.87 -22.90
C VAL A 212 14.26 -2.70 -22.23
N VAL A 213 14.25 -2.29 -20.96
CA VAL A 213 13.01 -2.16 -20.18
C VAL A 213 12.89 -0.77 -19.58
N TYR A 214 11.74 -0.14 -19.78
CA TYR A 214 11.37 1.11 -19.15
C TYR A 214 10.31 0.84 -18.09
N VAL A 215 10.54 1.23 -16.84
CA VAL A 215 9.64 0.97 -15.72
C VAL A 215 9.20 2.25 -15.06
N LEU A 216 7.91 2.56 -15.18
CA LEU A 216 7.27 3.67 -14.47
C LEU A 216 6.81 3.19 -13.09
N ALA A 217 7.16 3.92 -12.03
CA ALA A 217 6.77 3.57 -10.67
C ALA A 217 6.16 4.74 -9.89
N THR A 218 5.09 4.47 -9.14
CA THR A 218 4.41 5.49 -8.31
C THR A 218 5.07 5.69 -6.94
N ALA A 219 6.01 4.83 -6.56
CA ALA A 219 6.79 4.94 -5.32
C ALA A 219 8.29 4.75 -5.55
N ARG A 220 9.07 5.41 -4.70
CA ARG A 220 10.52 5.23 -4.58
C ARG A 220 10.78 4.52 -3.25
N CYS A 221 10.67 3.19 -3.24
CA CYS A 221 10.90 2.41 -2.02
C CYS A 221 11.48 1.04 -2.36
N GLU A 222 12.10 0.39 -1.36
CA GLU A 222 12.73 -0.92 -1.46
C GLU A 222 11.87 -1.95 -2.21
N LYS A 223 10.57 -2.07 -1.86
CA LYS A 223 9.64 -2.98 -2.54
C LYS A 223 9.55 -2.76 -4.06
N THR A 224 9.74 -1.53 -4.52
CA THR A 224 9.76 -1.19 -5.95
C THR A 224 10.98 -1.82 -6.62
N TYR A 225 12.15 -1.67 -6.01
CA TYR A 225 13.41 -2.21 -6.53
C TYR A 225 13.49 -3.74 -6.39
N CYS A 226 12.97 -4.32 -5.30
CA CYS A 226 12.82 -5.76 -5.17
C CYS A 226 11.92 -6.35 -6.26
N ALA A 227 10.82 -5.66 -6.60
CA ALA A 227 9.95 -6.10 -7.67
C ALA A 227 10.67 -6.08 -9.03
N LEU A 228 11.55 -5.10 -9.30
CA LEU A 228 12.38 -5.05 -10.51
C LEU A 228 13.34 -6.24 -10.62
N HIS A 229 13.99 -6.62 -9.52
CA HIS A 229 14.91 -7.77 -9.49
C HIS A 229 14.24 -9.08 -9.89
N LEU A 230 12.96 -9.29 -9.52
CA LEU A 230 12.21 -10.49 -9.88
C LEU A 230 11.97 -10.64 -11.39
N PHE A 231 12.03 -9.55 -12.16
CA PHE A 231 11.83 -9.56 -13.61
C PHE A 231 13.14 -9.70 -14.40
N CYS A 232 14.29 -9.41 -13.78
CA CYS A 232 15.59 -9.49 -14.45
C CYS A 232 16.27 -10.87 -14.34
N HIS A 233 15.70 -11.79 -13.54
CA HIS A 233 16.25 -13.12 -13.29
C HIS A 233 15.28 -14.28 -13.59
N GLN A 234 14.34 -14.09 -14.53
CA GLN A 234 13.51 -15.17 -15.09
C GLN A 234 13.98 -15.53 -16.50
#